data_AF-A0A2W6DTW0-F1
#
_entry.id   AF-A0A2W6DTW0-F1
#
_cell.length_a   1.000
_cell.length_b   1.000
_cell.length_c   1.000
_cell.angle_alpha   90.00
_cell.angle_beta   90.00
_cell.angle_gamma   90.00
#
_symmetry.space_group_name_H-M   'P 1'
#
loop_
_entity.id
_entity.type
_entity.pdbx_description
1 polymer ?
#
loop_
_entity_poly.entity_id
_entity_poly.type
_entity_poly.pdbx_seq_one_letter_code
_entity_poly.pdbx_strand_id
1 'polypeptide(L)'
;MQRRGLIRRESCPDRRGSDVVLTAYGRAAIEGAAPAHVAAVRQTFIEVLTPAEVATLAAVSRRVMDHLTASGEAGATPRAS
;
A
#
# COMPACT_ATOMS: atom_id res chain seq x y z
N MET A 1 14.48 -4.81 0.17
CA MET A 1 13.81 -5.21 1.42
C MET A 1 14.27 -6.56 1.96
N GLN A 2 14.33 -7.63 1.14
CA GLN A 2 14.74 -8.96 1.61
C GLN A 2 16.18 -9.05 2.16
N ARG A 3 17.18 -8.50 1.44
CA ARG A 3 18.57 -8.41 1.94
C ARG A 3 18.71 -7.62 3.25
N ARG A 4 17.77 -6.70 3.51
CA ARG A 4 17.70 -5.90 4.73
C ARG A 4 16.94 -6.61 5.85
N GLY A 5 16.49 -7.85 5.64
CA GLY A 5 15.74 -8.66 6.60
C GLY A 5 14.29 -8.22 6.82
N LEU A 6 13.77 -7.24 6.07
CA LEU A 6 12.44 -6.66 6.31
C LEU A 6 11.30 -7.54 5.76
N ILE A 7 11.58 -8.30 4.71
CA ILE A 7 10.62 -9.24 4.09
C ILE A 7 11.34 -10.56 3.80
N ARG A 8 10.57 -11.62 3.62
CA ARG A 8 11.04 -12.91 3.07
C ARG A 8 10.10 -13.37 1.97
N ARG A 9 10.59 -14.22 1.09
CA ARG A 9 9.79 -14.86 0.03
C ARG A 9 9.45 -16.29 0.44
N GLU A 10 8.20 -16.68 0.25
CA GLU A 10 7.73 -18.05 0.39
C GLU A 10 7.26 -18.59 -0.96
N SER A 11 7.35 -19.91 -1.13
CA SER A 11 6.81 -20.57 -2.31
C SER A 11 5.29 -20.57 -2.22
N CYS A 12 4.63 -19.99 -3.23
CA CYS A 12 3.18 -20.06 -3.35
C CYS A 12 2.79 -21.43 -3.95
N PRO A 13 1.70 -22.08 -3.51
CA PRO A 13 1.23 -23.32 -4.12
C PRO A 13 0.81 -23.15 -5.60
N ASP A 14 0.38 -21.95 -6.01
CA ASP A 14 0.20 -21.65 -7.44
C ASP A 14 1.57 -21.34 -8.06
N ARG A 15 1.99 -22.13 -9.06
CA ARG A 15 3.35 -22.16 -9.65
C ARG A 15 3.74 -20.88 -10.41
N ARG A 16 2.97 -19.80 -10.28
CA ARG A 16 3.17 -18.51 -10.94
C ARG A 16 3.54 -17.36 -9.99
N GLY A 17 3.60 -17.60 -8.68
CA GLY A 17 3.85 -16.54 -7.69
C GLY A 17 4.85 -16.89 -6.59
N SER A 18 5.34 -15.87 -5.91
CA SER A 18 6.02 -15.99 -4.61
C SER A 18 5.33 -15.08 -3.62
N ASP A 19 4.96 -15.61 -2.46
CA ASP A 19 4.37 -14.81 -1.40
C ASP A 19 5.47 -13.96 -0.76
N VAL A 20 5.21 -12.67 -0.61
CA VAL A 20 6.12 -11.74 0.06
C VAL A 20 5.60 -11.50 1.47
N VAL A 21 6.31 -12.05 2.44
CA VAL A 21 5.90 -12.03 3.84
C VAL A 21 6.74 -11.03 4.61
N LEU A 22 6.08 -10.16 5.37
CA LEU A 22 6.73 -9.26 6.30
C LEU A 22 7.35 -10.06 7.45
N THR A 23 8.64 -9.85 7.74
CA THR A 23 9.29 -10.51 8.88
C THR A 23 8.94 -9.82 10.19
N ALA A 24 9.22 -10.46 11.33
CA ALA A 24 9.11 -9.81 12.64
C ALA A 24 9.99 -8.56 12.73
N TYR A 25 11.22 -8.61 12.19
CA TYR A 25 12.12 -7.46 12.11
C TYR A 25 11.54 -6.34 11.22
N GLY A 26 10.96 -6.70 10.06
CA GLY A 26 10.29 -5.75 9.18
C GLY A 26 9.11 -5.06 9.85
N ARG A 27 8.31 -5.82 10.61
CA ARG A 27 7.20 -5.28 11.40
C ARG A 27 7.70 -4.30 12.46
N ALA A 28 8.68 -4.67 13.26
CA ALA A 28 9.27 -3.79 14.27
C ALA A 28 9.87 -2.52 13.64
N ALA A 29 10.49 -2.62 12.46
CA ALA A 29 11.00 -1.46 11.73
C ALA A 29 9.89 -0.50 11.28
N ILE A 30 8.75 -1.03 10.81
CA ILE A 30 7.58 -0.20 10.47
C ILE A 30 7.01 0.46 11.72
N GLU A 31 6.83 -0.30 12.80
CA GLU A 31 6.29 0.20 14.06
C GLU A 31 7.19 1.29 14.67
N GLY A 32 8.51 1.12 14.61
CA GLY A 32 9.45 2.14 15.06
C GLY A 32 9.45 3.41 14.19
N ALA A 33 9.22 3.29 12.88
CA ALA A 33 9.18 4.43 11.96
C ALA A 33 7.82 5.14 11.92
N ALA A 34 6.73 4.44 12.23
CA ALA A 34 5.36 4.93 12.05
C ALA A 34 5.08 6.25 12.79
N PRO A 35 5.48 6.46 14.07
CA PRO A 35 5.19 7.71 14.77
C PRO A 35 5.83 8.93 14.09
N ALA A 36 7.11 8.84 13.73
CA ALA A 36 7.82 9.91 13.06
C ALA A 36 7.26 10.18 11.65
N HIS A 37 6.88 9.12 10.93
CA HIS A 37 6.26 9.24 9.62
C HIS A 37 4.90 9.95 9.69
N VAL A 38 4.03 9.56 10.62
CA VAL A 38 2.70 10.18 10.81
C VAL A 38 2.86 11.65 11.19
N ALA A 39 3.79 11.98 12.10
CA ALA A 39 4.06 13.36 12.48
C ALA A 39 4.48 14.20 11.26
N ALA A 40 5.40 13.69 10.44
CA ALA A 40 5.86 14.40 9.24
C ALA A 40 4.74 14.61 8.21
N VAL A 41 3.91 13.59 7.94
CA VAL A 41 2.77 13.71 7.03
C VAL A 41 1.75 14.72 7.55
N ARG A 42 1.46 14.69 8.86
CA ARG A 42 0.51 15.61 9.47
C ARG A 42 0.98 17.06 9.33
N GLN A 43 2.23 17.35 9.70
CA GLN A 43 2.80 18.69 9.67
C GLN A 43 2.97 19.24 8.25
N THR A 44 3.44 18.40 7.33
CA THR A 44 3.83 18.87 6.00
C THR A 44 2.67 18.91 5.01
N PHE A 45 1.63 18.10 5.25
CA PHE A 45 0.57 17.89 4.26
C PHE A 45 -0.84 18.11 4.81
N ILE A 46 -1.16 17.60 6.00
CA ILE A 46 -2.53 17.69 6.53
C ILE A 46 -2.80 19.04 7.20
N GLU A 47 -1.86 19.56 7.97
CA GLU A 47 -2.02 20.82 8.73
C GLU A 47 -2.08 22.07 7.83
N VAL A 48 -1.60 21.97 6.58
CA VAL A 48 -1.67 23.06 5.60
C VAL A 48 -2.99 23.09 4.81
N LEU A 49 -3.88 22.11 5.02
CA LEU A 49 -5.16 21.99 4.31
C LEU A 49 -6.34 22.25 5.24
N THR A 50 -7.36 22.89 4.70
CA THR A 50 -8.67 22.98 5.35
C THR A 50 -9.38 21.62 5.34
N PRO A 51 -10.34 21.38 6.25
CA PRO A 51 -11.15 20.15 6.23
C PRO A 51 -11.86 19.89 4.89
N ALA A 52 -12.31 20.95 4.20
CA ALA A 52 -12.97 20.85 2.91
C ALA A 52 -12.01 20.43 1.77
N GLU A 53 -10.76 20.89 1.80
CA GLU A 53 -9.73 20.49 0.85
C GLU A 53 -9.32 19.03 1.05
N VAL A 54 -9.19 18.57 2.30
CA VAL A 54 -8.95 17.15 2.61
C VAL A 54 -10.08 16.27 2.07
N ALA A 55 -11.34 16.68 2.27
CA ALA A 55 -12.50 15.96 1.75
C ALA A 55 -12.49 15.90 0.20
N THR A 56 -12.17 17.02 -0.45
CA THR A 56 -12.03 17.09 -1.92
C THR A 56 -10.94 16.16 -2.42
N LEU A 57 -9.76 16.18 -1.79
CA LEU A 57 -8.64 15.31 -2.16
C LEU A 57 -8.99 13.84 -2.02
N ALA A 58 -9.69 13.47 -0.94
CA ALA A 58 -10.16 12.10 -0.73
C ALA A 58 -11.15 11.65 -1.84
N ALA A 59 -12.07 12.53 -2.24
CA ALA A 59 -13.05 12.23 -3.30
C ALA A 59 -12.39 12.05 -4.67
N VAL A 60 -11.47 12.95 -5.04
CA VAL A 60 -10.73 12.87 -6.30
C VAL A 60 -9.85 11.62 -6.33
N SER A 61 -9.11 11.36 -5.26
CA SER A 61 -8.22 10.18 -5.15
C SER A 61 -9.01 8.89 -5.29
N ARG A 62 -10.19 8.79 -4.67
CA ARG A 62 -11.07 7.62 -4.80
C ARG A 62 -11.49 7.38 -6.24
N ARG A 63 -11.98 8.41 -6.93
CA ARG A 63 -12.39 8.30 -8.34
C ARG A 63 -11.25 7.81 -9.24
N VAL A 64 -10.03 8.29 -9.01
CA VAL A 64 -8.83 7.85 -9.75
C VAL A 64 -8.53 6.38 -9.44
N MET A 65 -8.55 5.98 -8.16
CA MET A 65 -8.30 4.60 -7.74
C MET A 65 -9.35 3.63 -8.31
N ASP A 66 -10.62 4.01 -8.31
CA ASP A 66 -11.71 3.21 -8.88
C ASP A 66 -11.48 2.98 -10.38
N HIS A 67 -11.06 4.02 -11.11
CA HIS A 67 -10.75 3.91 -12.53
C HIS A 67 -9.53 3.03 -12.81
N LEU A 68 -8.46 3.16 -12.03
CA LEU A 68 -7.26 2.33 -12.16
C LEU A 68 -7.54 0.86 -11.85
N THR A 69 -8.35 0.59 -10.82
CA THR A 69 -8.74 -0.76 -10.43
C THR A 69 -9.62 -1.41 -11.49
N ALA A 70 -10.64 -0.69 -11.99
CA ALA A 70 -11.48 -1.17 -13.09
C ALA A 70 -10.67 -1.44 -14.38
N SER A 71 -9.65 -0.63 -14.65
CA SER A 71 -8.75 -0.84 -15.79
C SER A 71 -7.79 -2.02 -15.60
N GLY A 72 -7.39 -2.32 -14.36
CA GLY A 72 -6.57 -3.47 -14.01
C GLY A 72 -7.32 -4.81 -14.08
N GLU A 73 -8.62 -4.82 -13.77
CA GLU A 73 -9.45 -6.03 -13.86
C GLU A 73 -9.79 -6.43 -15.31
N ALA A 74 -9.79 -5.50 -16.26
CA ALA A 74 -9.95 -5.81 -17.69
C ALA A 74 -8.79 -6.67 -18.27
N GLY A 75 -7.66 -6.78 -17.56
CA GLY A 75 -6.54 -7.66 -17.88
C GLY A 75 -6.57 -9.03 -17.17
N ALA A 76 -7.49 -9.24 -16.23
CA ALA A 76 -7.64 -10.49 -15.49
C ALA A 76 -8.72 -11.36 -16.16
N THR A 77 -8.37 -12.01 -17.26
CA THR A 77 -9.26 -12.95 -17.97
C THR A 77 -9.75 -14.06 -17.01
N PRO A 78 -11.02 -14.49 -17.08
CA PRO A 78 -11.52 -15.57 -16.21
C PRO A 78 -10.80 -16.89 -16.54
N ARG A 79 -10.18 -17.52 -15.53
CA ARG A 79 -9.61 -18.88 -15.66
C ARG A 79 -10.75 -19.91 -15.58
N ALA A 80 -11.19 -20.39 -16.75
CA ALA A 80 -12.05 -21.56 -16.86
C ALA A 80 -11.30 -22.84 -16.42
N SER A 81 -12.02 -23.70 -15.68
CA SER A 81 -11.60 -25.04 -15.27
C SER A 81 -11.61 -26.03 -16.42
#